data_AF-A0A4Y2U2K5-F1
#
_entry.id   AF-A0A4Y2U2K5-F1
#
_cell.length_a   1.000
_cell.length_b   1.000
_cell.length_c   1.000
_cell.angle_alpha   90.00
_cell.angle_beta   90.00
_cell.angle_gamma   90.00
#
_symmetry.space_group_name_H-M   'P 1'
#
loop_
_entity.id
_entity.type
_entity.pdbx_description
1 polymer ?
#
loop_
_entity_poly.entity_id
_entity_poly.type
_entity_poly.pdbx_seq_one_letter_code
_entity_poly.pdbx_strand_id
1 'polypeptide(L)'
;MVAASHGDIMIVKGLIEEYGDKETVDGFDFVIPNRRSPQLIIYNVDGEVDQEQLKAGLLAKNITLADSANKPCFKVEFSIPARNSLKKHWVLSIDPKKFIEIKNKEGLYFQFSCLRTSEFISIRFCKRCFAYGHTTKNCDPKNEQKCDRCGNTKGNNHKCSGLRCINCSESNSKFRKNFNTNHGCLDPDCKTYLMHKEIIMNRTDYGL
;
A
#
# COMPACT_ATOMS: atom_id res chain seq x y z
N MET A 1 -13.12 -3.93 -11.97
CA MET A 1 -13.65 -3.22 -10.79
C MET A 1 -13.32 -1.76 -11.00
N VAL A 2 -14.27 -0.95 -11.44
CA VAL A 2 -14.09 0.50 -11.54
C VAL A 2 -14.10 1.01 -10.09
N ALA A 3 -12.98 1.57 -9.62
CA ALA A 3 -12.98 2.21 -8.32
C ALA A 3 -13.71 3.54 -8.50
N ALA A 4 -14.95 3.64 -8.01
CA ALA A 4 -15.66 4.91 -7.93
C ALA A 4 -14.81 5.91 -7.12
N SER A 5 -14.63 7.12 -7.65
CA SER A 5 -13.96 8.19 -6.91
C SER A 5 -14.80 8.61 -5.70
N HIS A 6 -14.20 9.30 -4.74
CA HIS A 6 -14.97 9.83 -3.60
C HIS A 6 -16.10 10.76 -4.07
N GLY A 7 -15.87 11.55 -5.12
CA GLY A 7 -16.88 12.39 -5.75
C GLY A 7 -18.04 11.58 -6.33
N ASP A 8 -17.76 10.49 -7.05
CA ASP A 8 -18.80 9.61 -7.59
C ASP A 8 -19.64 8.99 -6.47
N ILE A 9 -19.01 8.61 -5.35
CA ILE A 9 -19.72 8.06 -4.19
C ILE A 9 -20.62 9.12 -3.55
N MET A 10 -20.18 10.39 -3.47
CA MET A 10 -21.02 11.47 -2.95
C MET A 10 -22.21 11.75 -3.85
N ILE A 11 -22.01 11.75 -5.17
CA ILE A 11 -23.09 11.95 -6.15
C ILE A 11 -24.11 10.81 -6.04
N VAL A 12 -23.65 9.56 -5.99
CA VAL A 12 -24.53 8.40 -5.82
C VAL A 12 -25.31 8.48 -4.52
N LYS A 13 -24.67 8.86 -3.41
CA LYS A 13 -25.35 9.08 -2.13
C LYS A 13 -26.45 10.13 -2.26
N GLY A 14 -26.14 11.30 -2.83
CA GLY A 14 -27.13 12.36 -3.03
C GLY A 14 -28.31 11.94 -3.89
N LEU A 15 -28.06 11.18 -4.96
CA LEU A 15 -29.14 10.67 -5.82
C LEU A 15 -30.06 9.68 -5.08
N ILE A 16 -29.51 8.85 -4.19
CA ILE A 16 -30.33 7.92 -3.41
C ILE A 16 -31.11 8.65 -2.32
N GLU A 17 -30.53 9.68 -1.70
CA GLU A 17 -31.24 10.53 -0.75
C GLU A 17 -32.38 11.35 -1.40
N GLU A 18 -32.20 11.76 -2.67
CA GLU A 18 -33.19 12.57 -3.40
C GLU A 18 -34.31 11.74 -4.04
N TYR A 19 -33.98 10.59 -4.63
CA TYR A 19 -34.92 9.77 -5.42
C TYR A 19 -35.24 8.40 -4.81
N GLY A 20 -34.62 8.03 -3.69
CA GLY A 20 -34.87 6.77 -3.00
C GLY A 20 -36.27 6.73 -2.40
N ASP A 21 -36.89 5.55 -2.43
CA ASP A 21 -38.14 5.35 -1.70
C ASP A 21 -37.89 5.40 -0.18
N LYS A 22 -38.94 5.76 0.55
CA LYS A 22 -38.85 6.04 1.99
C LYS A 22 -38.44 4.82 2.80
N GLU A 23 -38.79 3.61 2.37
CA GLU A 23 -38.42 2.36 3.04
C GLU A 23 -36.91 2.09 2.89
N THR A 24 -36.36 2.33 1.70
CA THR A 24 -34.92 2.20 1.44
C THR A 24 -34.09 3.25 2.19
N VAL A 25 -34.54 4.50 2.23
CA VAL A 25 -33.79 5.58 2.90
C VAL A 25 -33.83 5.44 4.42
N ASP A 26 -34.98 5.05 4.99
CA ASP A 26 -35.13 4.92 6.46
C ASP A 26 -34.62 3.56 6.98
N GLY A 27 -34.54 2.54 6.10
CA GLY A 27 -34.15 1.17 6.47
C GLY A 27 -32.64 0.87 6.42
N PHE A 28 -31.83 1.74 5.82
CA PHE A 28 -30.40 1.48 5.60
C PHE A 28 -29.51 2.69 5.90
N ASP A 29 -28.35 2.42 6.53
CA ASP A 29 -27.32 3.42 6.76
C ASP A 29 -26.33 3.52 5.58
N PHE A 30 -26.20 4.72 5.03
CA PHE A 30 -25.17 5.03 4.03
C PHE A 30 -23.80 5.25 4.68
N VAL A 31 -22.95 4.23 4.63
CA VAL A 31 -21.57 4.31 5.12
C VAL A 31 -20.60 4.56 3.98
N ILE A 32 -19.95 5.73 4.00
CA ILE A 32 -18.82 6.02 3.12
C ILE A 32 -17.55 5.52 3.81
N PRO A 33 -16.83 4.53 3.23
CA PRO A 33 -15.61 4.04 3.84
C PRO A 33 -14.54 5.13 3.86
N ASN A 34 -13.89 5.30 5.01
CA ASN A 34 -12.76 6.22 5.17
C ASN A 34 -11.64 5.88 4.17
N ARG A 35 -11.08 6.92 3.56
CA ARG A 35 -9.89 6.79 2.72
C ARG A 35 -8.67 6.46 3.58
N ARG A 36 -7.71 5.76 2.98
CA ARG A 36 -6.45 5.40 3.64
C ARG A 36 -5.59 6.66 3.81
N SER A 37 -4.95 6.83 4.97
CA SER A 37 -3.90 7.85 5.12
C SER A 37 -2.66 7.49 4.28
N PRO A 38 -1.98 8.47 3.68
CA PRO A 38 -0.81 8.24 2.86
C PRO A 38 0.34 7.78 3.75
N GLN A 39 1.19 6.91 3.21
CA GLN A 39 2.30 6.32 3.94
C GLN A 39 3.63 6.66 3.28
N LEU A 40 4.64 6.79 4.13
CA LEU A 40 6.00 7.12 3.75
C LEU A 40 6.95 6.10 4.37
N ILE A 41 7.95 5.69 3.62
CA ILE A 41 9.05 4.86 4.10
C ILE A 41 10.30 5.73 4.27
N ILE A 42 10.92 5.66 5.46
CA ILE A 42 12.23 6.23 5.77
C ILE A 42 13.27 5.11 5.67
N TYR A 43 14.33 5.34 4.90
CA TYR A 43 15.38 4.35 4.68
C TYR A 43 16.55 4.49 5.66
N ASN A 44 17.23 3.36 5.89
CA ASN A 44 18.52 3.26 6.57
C ASN A 44 18.60 3.90 7.97
N VAL A 45 17.54 3.81 8.76
CA VAL A 45 17.58 4.14 10.20
C VAL A 45 18.45 3.11 10.92
N ASP A 46 19.16 3.54 11.96
CA ASP A 46 19.95 2.64 12.79
C ASP A 46 19.09 1.52 13.42
N GLY A 47 19.63 0.30 13.48
CA GLY A 47 18.94 -0.89 13.95
C GLY A 47 18.54 -0.83 15.42
N GLU A 48 19.27 -0.08 16.23
CA GLU A 48 19.00 0.08 17.67
C GLU A 48 17.89 1.10 17.95
N VAL A 49 17.50 1.90 16.96
CA VAL A 49 16.46 2.93 17.14
C VAL A 49 15.09 2.26 17.24
N ASP A 50 14.41 2.50 18.36
CA ASP A 50 13.03 2.10 18.59
C ASP A 50 12.01 3.11 18.04
N GLN A 51 10.73 2.76 18.16
CA GLN A 51 9.62 3.54 17.61
C GLN A 51 9.48 4.90 18.30
N GLU A 52 9.65 4.94 19.61
CA GLU A 52 9.53 6.12 20.46
C GLU A 52 10.67 7.11 20.20
N GLN A 53 11.91 6.62 20.13
CA GLN A 53 13.10 7.38 19.79
C GLN A 53 12.99 7.97 18.39
N LEU A 54 12.53 7.17 17.41
CA LEU A 54 12.31 7.67 16.05
C LEU A 54 11.30 8.82 16.05
N LYS A 55 10.15 8.63 16.71
CA LYS A 55 9.09 9.64 16.79
C LYS A 55 9.60 10.94 17.42
N ALA A 56 10.28 10.85 18.58
CA ALA A 56 10.80 12.01 19.28
C ALA A 56 11.87 12.75 18.44
N GLY A 57 12.82 12.01 17.84
CA GLY A 57 13.87 12.60 17.02
C GLY A 57 13.36 13.28 15.75
N LEU A 58 12.32 12.72 15.12
CA LEU A 58 11.68 13.33 13.95
C LEU A 58 10.97 14.64 14.33
N LEU A 59 10.23 14.67 15.44
CA LEU A 59 9.56 15.88 15.92
C LEU A 59 10.56 16.99 16.29
N ALA A 60 11.68 16.62 16.91
CA ALA A 60 12.70 17.59 17.33
C ALA A 60 13.40 18.31 16.16
N LYS A 61 13.46 17.69 14.98
CA LYS A 61 14.20 18.23 13.81
C LYS A 61 13.33 18.65 12.64
N ASN A 62 12.05 18.25 12.61
CA ASN A 62 11.15 18.54 11.49
C ASN A 62 9.88 19.20 12.00
N ILE A 63 9.94 20.51 12.24
CA ILE A 63 8.81 21.30 12.79
C ILE A 63 7.50 21.16 12.00
N THR A 64 7.57 20.86 10.70
CA THR A 64 6.39 20.66 9.84
C THR A 64 5.63 19.36 10.11
N LEU A 65 6.21 18.45 10.91
CA LEU A 65 5.59 17.19 11.31
C LEU A 65 4.73 17.30 12.57
N ALA A 66 4.57 18.50 13.12
CA ALA A 66 3.68 18.78 14.25
C ALA A 66 2.63 19.83 13.87
N ASP A 67 1.48 19.76 14.53
CA ASP A 67 0.45 20.80 14.45
C ASP A 67 0.77 21.98 15.38
N SER A 68 -0.12 22.99 15.39
CA SER A 68 0.01 24.17 16.26
C SER A 68 -0.06 23.86 17.76
N ALA A 69 -0.53 22.67 18.14
CA ALA A 69 -0.57 22.18 19.52
C ALA A 69 0.59 21.22 19.84
N ASN A 70 1.65 21.19 19.01
CA ASN A 70 2.78 20.27 19.11
C ASN A 70 2.40 18.78 19.07
N LYS A 71 1.22 18.44 18.53
CA LYS A 71 0.84 17.05 18.32
C LYS A 71 1.42 16.54 17.00
N PRO A 72 1.91 15.29 16.94
CA PRO A 72 2.47 14.72 15.72
C PRO A 72 1.41 14.58 14.62
N CYS A 73 1.67 15.13 13.43
CA CYS A 73 0.90 14.91 12.21
C CYS A 73 1.30 13.60 11.51
N PHE A 74 1.84 12.64 12.25
CA PHE A 74 2.23 11.34 11.74
C PHE A 74 2.15 10.27 12.83
N LYS A 75 2.09 9.02 12.40
CA LYS A 75 2.18 7.83 13.24
C LYS A 75 3.25 6.90 12.67
N VAL A 76 4.17 6.47 13.52
CA VAL A 76 5.10 5.38 13.19
C VAL A 76 4.34 4.06 13.26
N GLU A 77 4.35 3.29 12.17
CA GLU A 77 3.54 2.07 12.06
C GLU A 77 4.34 0.80 12.34
N PHE A 78 5.39 0.55 11.56
CA PHE A 78 6.23 -0.63 11.70
C PHE A 78 7.58 -0.43 11.00
N SER A 79 8.53 -1.32 11.30
CA SER A 79 9.82 -1.39 10.62
C SER A 79 9.88 -2.55 9.62
N ILE A 80 10.71 -2.39 8.60
CA ILE A 80 11.06 -3.39 7.60
C ILE A 80 12.59 -3.61 7.69
N PRO A 81 13.08 -4.84 7.81
CA PRO A 81 14.51 -5.11 7.80
C PRO A 81 15.16 -4.58 6.51
N ALA A 82 16.27 -3.87 6.64
CA ALA A 82 17.07 -3.48 5.48
C ALA A 82 17.95 -4.65 5.01
N ARG A 83 18.59 -4.50 3.85
CA ARG A 83 19.59 -5.47 3.37
C ARG A 83 20.79 -5.55 4.33
N ASN A 84 21.18 -4.43 4.93
CA ASN A 84 22.14 -4.39 6.02
C ASN A 84 21.39 -4.67 7.33
N SER A 85 21.76 -5.72 8.05
CA SER A 85 21.13 -6.13 9.31
C SER A 85 21.25 -5.08 10.42
N LEU A 86 22.24 -4.20 10.35
CA LEU A 86 22.43 -3.08 11.28
C LEU A 86 21.49 -1.90 11.01
N LYS A 87 20.67 -1.98 9.95
CA LYS A 87 19.75 -0.91 9.55
C LYS A 87 18.33 -1.42 9.40
N LYS A 88 17.38 -0.53 9.65
CA LYS A 88 15.95 -0.77 9.46
C LYS A 88 15.36 0.34 8.58
N HIS A 89 14.29 0.02 7.88
CA HIS A 89 13.42 1.01 7.26
C HIS A 89 12.19 1.17 8.13
N TRP A 90 11.63 2.37 8.18
CA TRP A 90 10.44 2.65 8.98
C TRP A 90 9.32 3.15 8.10
N VAL A 91 8.12 2.62 8.31
CA VAL A 91 6.90 3.07 7.62
C VAL A 91 6.11 3.96 8.57
N LEU A 92 5.72 5.14 8.06
CA LEU A 92 4.95 6.14 8.77
C LEU A 92 3.64 6.38 8.02
N SER A 93 2.54 6.47 8.74
CA SER A 93 1.31 7.07 8.23
C SER A 93 1.37 8.58 8.51
N ILE A 94 1.10 9.39 7.49
CA ILE A 94 1.21 10.85 7.55
C ILE A 94 -0.19 11.46 7.45
N ASP A 95 -0.43 12.57 8.11
CA ASP A 95 -1.61 13.40 7.85
C ASP A 95 -1.65 13.81 6.36
N PRO A 96 -2.78 13.64 5.65
CA PRO A 96 -2.88 13.96 4.24
C PRO A 96 -2.40 15.38 3.88
N LYS A 97 -2.71 16.39 4.71
CA LYS A 97 -2.33 17.79 4.45
C LYS A 97 -0.82 18.00 4.49
N LYS A 98 -0.09 17.18 5.25
CA LYS A 98 1.38 17.25 5.38
C LYS A 98 2.12 16.39 4.39
N PHE A 99 1.46 15.43 3.76
CA PHE A 99 2.14 14.45 2.92
C PHE A 99 2.82 15.07 1.70
N ILE A 100 2.16 15.99 1.00
CA ILE A 100 2.71 16.66 -0.20
C ILE A 100 3.93 17.51 0.17
N GLU A 101 3.86 18.24 1.30
CA GLU A 101 4.99 19.03 1.82
C GLU A 101 6.23 18.15 2.06
N ILE A 102 6.05 16.91 2.55
CA ILE A 102 7.15 15.98 2.82
C ILE A 102 7.63 15.31 1.52
N LYS A 103 6.71 14.94 0.62
CA LYS A 103 7.03 14.26 -0.64
C LYS A 103 7.96 15.09 -1.53
N ASN A 104 7.85 16.41 -1.47
CA ASN A 104 8.69 17.33 -2.24
C ASN A 104 10.05 17.64 -1.57
N LYS A 105 10.32 17.12 -0.37
CA LYS A 105 11.60 17.26 0.32
C LYS A 105 12.53 16.08 -0.02
N GLU A 106 13.83 16.31 0.05
CA GLU A 106 14.83 15.26 -0.18
C GLU A 106 14.81 14.13 0.88
N GLY A 107 14.31 14.46 2.08
CA GLY A 107 14.26 13.54 3.19
C GLY A 107 13.73 14.18 4.48
N LEU A 108 13.82 13.42 5.57
CA LEU A 108 13.51 13.89 6.92
C LEU A 108 14.78 13.89 7.78
N TYR A 109 14.95 14.94 8.57
CA TYR A 109 16.10 15.04 9.47
C TYR A 109 15.91 14.14 10.68
N PHE A 110 16.93 13.35 10.99
CA PHE A 110 16.99 12.53 12.19
C PHE A 110 18.42 12.55 12.74
N GLN A 111 18.56 12.94 14.01
CA GLN A 111 19.85 13.22 14.63
C GLN A 111 20.68 14.22 13.80
N PHE A 112 21.82 13.78 13.25
CA PHE A 112 22.74 14.58 12.45
C PHE A 112 22.68 14.25 10.95
N SER A 113 21.63 13.57 10.50
CA SER A 113 21.50 13.08 9.12
C SER A 113 20.15 13.44 8.49
N CYS A 114 20.14 13.64 7.17
CA CYS A 114 18.92 13.70 6.38
C CYS A 114 18.66 12.31 5.81
N LEU A 115 17.58 11.67 6.23
CA LEU A 115 17.21 10.33 5.81
C LEU A 115 16.28 10.39 4.61
N ARG A 116 16.66 9.66 3.55
CA ARG A 116 15.86 9.57 2.33
C ARG A 116 14.48 8.99 2.64
N THR A 117 13.48 9.57 2.00
CA THR A 117 12.09 9.11 2.08
C THR A 117 11.54 8.72 0.71
N SER A 118 10.50 7.90 0.70
CA SER A 118 9.69 7.63 -0.49
C SER A 118 8.27 7.28 -0.09
N GLU A 119 7.33 7.45 -1.00
CA GLU A 119 5.97 6.99 -0.78
C GLU A 119 5.91 5.46 -0.66
N PHE A 120 5.21 4.98 0.37
CA PHE A 120 5.06 3.56 0.64
C PHE A 120 3.66 3.08 0.28
N ILE A 121 3.56 2.30 -0.80
CA ILE A 121 2.30 1.70 -1.24
C ILE A 121 2.37 0.20 -0.98
N SER A 122 1.86 -0.23 0.17
CA SER A 122 1.75 -1.65 0.49
C SER A 122 0.59 -2.30 -0.27
N ILE A 123 0.92 -3.14 -1.25
CA ILE A 123 -0.02 -4.04 -1.91
C ILE A 123 -0.03 -5.37 -1.17
N ARG A 124 -1.22 -5.78 -0.70
CA ARG A 124 -1.38 -7.06 -0.02
C ARG A 124 -1.41 -8.20 -1.04
N PHE A 125 -0.43 -9.11 -0.94
CA PHE A 125 -0.39 -10.35 -1.71
C PHE A 125 0.03 -11.53 -0.82
N CYS A 126 -0.34 -12.73 -1.25
CA CYS A 126 -0.02 -13.96 -0.56
C CYS A 126 1.37 -14.45 -0.98
N LYS A 127 2.26 -14.75 -0.02
CA LYS A 127 3.60 -15.30 -0.35
C LYS A 127 3.57 -16.79 -0.75
N ARG A 128 2.42 -17.46 -0.59
CA ARG A 128 2.22 -18.86 -0.99
C ARG A 128 1.78 -18.98 -2.44
N CYS A 129 0.67 -18.34 -2.80
CA CYS A 129 0.10 -18.44 -4.15
C CYS A 129 0.36 -17.20 -5.04
N PHE A 130 0.94 -16.12 -4.50
CA PHE A 130 1.20 -14.85 -5.18
C PHE A 130 -0.03 -14.06 -5.67
N ALA A 131 -1.23 -14.54 -5.37
CA ALA A 131 -2.45 -13.78 -5.64
C ALA A 131 -2.59 -12.56 -4.71
N TYR A 132 -3.22 -11.52 -5.24
CA TYR A 132 -3.54 -10.30 -4.49
C TYR A 132 -4.77 -10.47 -3.59
N GLY A 133 -4.91 -9.59 -2.59
CA GLY A 133 -6.13 -9.47 -1.77
C GLY A 133 -6.11 -10.22 -0.43
N HIS A 134 -5.23 -11.22 -0.26
CA HIS A 134 -5.09 -11.94 1.00
C HIS A 134 -3.62 -12.10 1.41
N THR A 135 -3.39 -12.39 2.69
CA THR A 135 -2.05 -12.70 3.22
C THR A 135 -1.86 -14.21 3.26
N THR A 136 -0.62 -14.68 3.43
CA THR A 136 -0.31 -16.11 3.56
C THR A 136 -1.09 -16.78 4.70
N LYS A 137 -1.36 -16.06 5.80
CA LYS A 137 -2.14 -16.58 6.94
C LYS A 137 -3.60 -16.89 6.58
N ASN A 138 -4.17 -16.14 5.63
CA ASN A 138 -5.55 -16.26 5.19
C ASN A 138 -5.65 -16.94 3.81
N CYS A 139 -4.60 -17.67 3.40
CA CYS A 139 -4.61 -18.40 2.14
C CYS A 139 -5.35 -19.73 2.33
N ASP A 140 -6.16 -20.13 1.35
CA ASP A 140 -6.79 -21.45 1.34
C ASP A 140 -5.70 -22.52 1.56
N PRO A 141 -5.81 -23.38 2.59
CA PRO A 141 -4.86 -24.44 2.85
C PRO A 141 -4.62 -25.38 1.66
N LYS A 142 -5.59 -25.51 0.75
CA LYS A 142 -5.49 -26.31 -0.48
C LYS A 142 -4.58 -25.68 -1.53
N ASN A 143 -4.29 -24.38 -1.43
CA ASN A 143 -3.40 -23.72 -2.37
C ASN A 143 -1.97 -24.23 -2.20
N GLU A 144 -1.41 -24.72 -3.29
CA GLU A 144 0.00 -25.11 -3.34
C GLU A 144 0.91 -23.88 -3.34
N GLN A 145 2.13 -24.05 -2.82
CA GLN A 145 3.18 -23.05 -2.97
C GLN A 145 3.51 -22.89 -4.45
N LYS A 146 3.37 -21.67 -4.98
CA LYS A 146 3.75 -21.34 -6.35
C LYS A 146 5.18 -20.79 -6.40
N CYS A 147 5.76 -20.79 -7.59
CA CYS A 147 7.04 -20.15 -7.91
C CYS A 147 6.80 -18.70 -8.35
N ASP A 148 7.59 -17.78 -7.81
CA ASP A 148 7.56 -16.35 -8.12
C ASP A 148 8.00 -16.02 -9.55
N ARG A 149 8.78 -16.90 -10.19
CA ARG A 149 9.30 -16.69 -11.55
C ARG A 149 8.36 -17.20 -12.65
N CYS A 150 7.79 -18.40 -12.48
CA CYS A 150 7.00 -19.07 -13.53
C CYS A 150 5.55 -19.38 -13.15
N GLY A 151 5.14 -19.12 -11.90
CA GLY A 151 3.78 -19.36 -11.42
C GLY A 151 3.38 -20.83 -11.29
N ASN A 152 4.25 -21.79 -11.64
CA ASN A 152 4.00 -23.22 -11.43
C ASN A 152 4.19 -23.60 -9.95
N THR A 153 3.73 -24.79 -9.57
CA THR A 153 3.90 -25.31 -8.22
C THR A 153 5.37 -25.56 -7.89
N LYS A 154 5.81 -24.99 -6.77
CA LYS A 154 7.16 -25.07 -6.23
C LYS A 154 7.29 -26.33 -5.36
N GLY A 155 7.42 -27.48 -6.01
CA GLY A 155 7.84 -28.73 -5.35
C GLY A 155 9.36 -28.80 -5.16
N ASN A 156 9.85 -29.86 -4.50
CA ASN A 156 11.27 -30.01 -4.13
C ASN A 156 12.24 -29.97 -5.34
N ASN A 157 11.82 -30.48 -6.50
CA ASN A 157 12.64 -30.51 -7.73
C ASN A 157 12.16 -29.51 -8.80
N HIS A 158 11.52 -28.42 -8.38
CA HIS A 158 10.98 -27.43 -9.31
C HIS A 158 12.08 -26.75 -10.14
N LYS A 159 11.98 -26.86 -11.48
CA LYS A 159 12.78 -26.10 -12.44
C LYS A 159 11.87 -25.18 -13.26
N CYS A 160 12.28 -23.93 -13.42
CA CYS A 160 11.53 -22.98 -14.24
C CYS A 160 11.83 -23.23 -15.72
N SER A 161 10.78 -23.42 -16.52
CA SER A 161 10.88 -23.51 -18.00
C SER A 161 10.90 -22.14 -18.69
N GLY A 162 10.76 -21.06 -17.93
CA GLY A 162 10.67 -19.68 -18.42
C GLY A 162 10.06 -18.76 -17.38
N LEU A 163 9.87 -17.50 -17.75
CA LEU A 163 9.17 -16.52 -16.93
C LEU A 163 7.68 -16.52 -17.27
N ARG A 164 6.83 -16.51 -16.25
CA ARG A 164 5.39 -16.39 -16.41
C ARG A 164 4.74 -15.79 -15.18
N CYS A 165 4.13 -14.64 -15.35
CA CYS A 165 3.46 -13.91 -14.28
C CYS A 165 2.05 -14.48 -14.07
N ILE A 166 1.86 -15.17 -12.94
CA ILE A 166 0.59 -15.78 -12.56
C ILE A 166 -0.57 -14.77 -12.56
N ASN A 167 -0.33 -13.56 -12.07
CA ASN A 167 -1.35 -12.52 -11.93
C ASN A 167 -1.76 -11.92 -13.29
N CYS A 168 -0.79 -11.71 -14.20
CA CYS A 168 -1.09 -11.24 -15.57
C CYS A 168 -1.80 -12.33 -16.37
N SER A 169 -1.37 -13.58 -16.27
CA SER A 169 -2.04 -14.73 -16.91
C SER A 169 -3.48 -14.89 -16.43
N GLU A 170 -3.71 -14.82 -15.13
CA GLU A 170 -5.05 -14.88 -14.54
C GLU A 170 -5.92 -13.70 -14.97
N SER A 171 -5.34 -12.49 -15.03
CA SER A 171 -6.05 -11.29 -15.48
C SER A 171 -6.48 -11.40 -16.95
N ASN A 172 -5.62 -11.94 -17.81
CA ASN A 172 -5.95 -12.16 -19.22
C ASN A 172 -7.08 -13.17 -19.38
N SER A 173 -7.03 -14.28 -18.63
CA SER A 173 -8.06 -15.32 -18.67
C SER A 173 -9.41 -14.85 -18.13
N LYS A 174 -9.44 -14.23 -16.94
CA LYS A 174 -10.70 -13.86 -16.26
C LYS A 174 -11.33 -12.59 -16.80
N PHE A 175 -10.50 -11.59 -17.16
CA PHE A 175 -10.98 -10.25 -17.50
C PHE A 175 -10.71 -9.87 -18.97
N ARG A 176 -10.33 -10.84 -19.80
CA ARG A 176 -10.03 -10.65 -21.24
C ARG A 176 -9.03 -9.50 -21.48
N LYS A 177 -8.01 -9.43 -20.63
CA LYS A 177 -6.88 -8.50 -20.78
C LYS A 177 -5.82 -9.09 -21.71
N ASN A 178 -4.94 -8.23 -22.23
CA ASN A 178 -3.83 -8.58 -23.11
C ASN A 178 -2.48 -8.18 -22.49
N PHE A 179 -2.29 -8.44 -21.20
CA PHE A 179 -1.02 -8.13 -20.53
C PHE A 179 0.07 -9.10 -20.96
N ASN A 180 1.29 -8.58 -21.19
CA ASN A 180 2.47 -9.44 -21.34
C ASN A 180 2.61 -10.31 -20.09
N THR A 181 2.82 -11.62 -20.26
CA THR A 181 2.97 -12.57 -19.15
C THR A 181 4.41 -13.04 -18.98
N ASN A 182 5.32 -12.73 -19.90
CA ASN A 182 6.72 -13.19 -19.89
C ASN A 182 7.60 -12.40 -18.89
N HIS A 183 7.26 -12.45 -17.61
CA HIS A 183 8.00 -11.88 -16.49
C HIS A 183 7.63 -12.60 -15.17
N GLY A 184 8.37 -12.36 -14.09
CA GLY A 184 8.05 -12.92 -12.76
C GLY A 184 6.93 -12.15 -12.06
N CYS A 185 6.20 -12.75 -11.12
CA CYS A 185 5.08 -12.08 -10.44
C CYS A 185 5.50 -10.91 -9.53
N LEU A 186 6.81 -10.81 -9.21
CA LEU A 186 7.40 -9.75 -8.39
C LEU A 186 8.08 -8.65 -9.24
N ASP A 187 7.89 -8.69 -10.57
CA ASP A 187 8.41 -7.67 -11.47
C ASP A 187 7.80 -6.29 -11.15
N PRO A 188 8.61 -5.25 -10.90
CA PRO A 188 8.13 -3.89 -10.64
C PRO A 188 7.24 -3.31 -11.76
N ASP A 189 7.45 -3.73 -13.00
CA ASP A 189 6.74 -3.25 -14.19
C ASP A 189 5.53 -4.12 -14.57
N CYS A 190 5.19 -5.11 -13.72
CA CYS A 190 4.02 -5.96 -13.89
C CYS A 190 2.73 -5.13 -13.98
N LYS A 191 1.98 -5.27 -15.08
CA LYS A 191 0.75 -4.48 -15.32
C LYS A 191 -0.33 -4.71 -14.27
N THR A 192 -0.51 -5.96 -13.81
CA THR A 192 -1.47 -6.25 -12.73
C THR A 192 -1.01 -5.63 -11.41
N TYR A 193 0.31 -5.62 -11.12
CA TYR A 193 0.85 -4.94 -9.94
C TYR A 193 0.60 -3.42 -9.99
N LEU A 194 0.92 -2.77 -11.11
CA LEU A 194 0.69 -1.34 -11.30
C LEU A 194 -0.79 -0.98 -11.18
N MET A 195 -1.69 -1.79 -11.73
CA MET A 195 -3.13 -1.62 -11.58
C MET A 195 -3.58 -1.69 -10.11
N HIS A 196 -3.08 -2.67 -9.33
CA HIS A 196 -3.38 -2.74 -7.90
C HIS A 196 -2.78 -1.57 -7.12
N LYS A 197 -1.58 -1.10 -7.50
CA LYS A 197 -0.94 0.09 -6.95
C LYS A 197 -1.85 1.31 -7.12
N GLU A 198 -2.32 1.53 -8.34
CA GLU A 198 -3.20 2.65 -8.70
C GLU A 198 -4.53 2.61 -7.93
N ILE A 199 -5.15 1.43 -7.79
CA ILE A 199 -6.37 1.27 -6.98
C ILE A 199 -6.13 1.71 -5.53
N ILE A 200 -4.97 1.38 -4.95
CA ILE A 200 -4.63 1.80 -3.59
C ILE A 200 -4.37 3.31 -3.53
N MET A 201 -3.67 3.87 -4.51
CA MET A 201 -3.43 5.31 -4.60
C MET A 201 -4.76 6.09 -4.68
N ASN A 202 -5.69 5.65 -5.53
CA ASN A 202 -7.01 6.29 -5.65
C ASN A 202 -7.81 6.24 -4.34
N ARG A 203 -7.65 5.17 -3.56
CA ARG A 203 -8.26 5.00 -2.23
C ARG A 203 -7.49 5.69 -1.10
N THR A 204 -6.33 6.28 -1.38
CA THR A 204 -5.51 7.01 -0.42
C THR A 204 -5.88 8.48 -0.48
N ASP A 205 -6.09 9.11 0.67
CA ASP A 205 -6.33 10.54 0.79
C ASP A 205 -4.99 11.28 0.80
N TYR A 206 -4.75 12.13 -0.20
CA TYR A 206 -3.52 12.95 -0.26
C TYR A 206 -3.76 14.40 0.20
N GLY A 207 -4.94 14.72 0.73
CA GLY A 207 -5.26 16.06 1.23
C GLY A 207 -5.35 17.12 0.13
N LEU A 208 -5.64 16.69 -1.10
CA LEU A 208 -5.87 17.51 -2.29
C LEU A 208 -7.33 17.95 -2.40
#